data_AF-A0A0F3GLP8-F1
#
_entry.id   AF-A0A0F3GLP8-F1
#
_cell.length_a   1.000
_cell.length_b   1.000
_cell.length_c   1.000
_cell.angle_alpha   90.00
_cell.angle_beta   90.00
_cell.angle_gamma   90.00
#
_symmetry.space_group_name_H-M   'P 1'
#
loop_
_entity.id
_entity.type
_entity.pdbx_description
1 polymer ?
#
loop_
_entity_poly.entity_id
_entity_poly.type
_entity_poly.pdbx_seq_one_letter_code
_entity_poly.pdbx_strand_id
1 'polypeptide(L)'
;MTGVKVNYLYVCQRKLWLFDRHITMEAESDSVMLGKSLEQSAYPLEKSREIMIDNLIKLDVVGPDTIREIKLSGSIADADRAQILYYLFILKQRGINKTNIIARFDCVLYKKRKVLTVNLF
;
A
#
# COMPACT_ATOMS: atom_id res chain seq x y z
N MET A 1 12.08 -8.12 4.34
CA MET A 1 10.86 -8.28 3.52
C MET A 1 10.17 -6.92 3.47
N THR A 2 9.72 -6.40 2.31
CA THR A 2 9.03 -5.09 2.23
C THR A 2 7.54 -5.27 1.93
N GLY A 3 6.73 -4.22 2.14
CA GLY A 3 5.30 -4.24 1.79
C GLY A 3 5.01 -4.63 0.35
N VAL A 4 5.81 -4.11 -0.58
CA VAL A 4 5.72 -4.43 -2.02
C VAL A 4 5.97 -5.92 -2.26
N LYS A 5 6.95 -6.53 -1.59
CA LYS A 5 7.21 -7.97 -1.68
C LYS A 5 6.05 -8.80 -1.13
N VAL A 6 5.40 -8.35 -0.05
CA VAL A 6 4.18 -8.98 0.48
C VAL A 6 3.05 -8.90 -0.55
N ASN A 7 2.82 -7.74 -1.17
CA ASN A 7 1.83 -7.62 -2.24
C ASN A 7 2.12 -8.62 -3.37
N TYR A 8 3.38 -8.68 -3.86
CA TYR A 8 3.75 -9.57 -4.96
C TYR A 8 3.62 -11.05 -4.62
N LEU A 9 3.86 -11.44 -3.36
CA LEU A 9 3.65 -12.81 -2.91
C LEU A 9 2.20 -13.26 -3.16
N TYR A 10 1.23 -12.40 -2.84
CA TYR A 10 -0.20 -12.68 -2.98
C TYR A 10 -0.73 -12.44 -4.39
N VAL A 11 -0.06 -11.63 -5.21
CA VAL A 11 -0.36 -11.52 -6.64
C VAL A 11 0.14 -12.75 -7.40
N CYS A 12 1.42 -13.06 -7.29
CA CYS A 12 2.06 -14.19 -7.95
C CYS A 12 3.48 -14.44 -7.39
N GLN A 13 3.75 -15.65 -6.91
CA GLN A 13 5.07 -16.03 -6.39
C GLN A 13 6.20 -15.85 -7.41
N ARG A 14 5.95 -16.13 -8.70
CA ARG A 14 6.93 -15.89 -9.78
C ARG A 14 7.24 -14.41 -9.95
N LYS A 15 6.24 -13.52 -9.80
CA LYS A 15 6.47 -12.06 -9.84
C LYS A 15 7.41 -11.65 -8.71
N LEU A 16 7.19 -12.15 -7.50
CA LEU A 16 8.09 -11.91 -6.37
C LEU A 16 9.51 -12.41 -6.66
N TRP A 17 9.66 -13.63 -7.18
CA TRP A 17 10.96 -14.21 -7.50
C TRP A 17 11.75 -13.40 -8.54
N LEU A 18 11.06 -12.91 -9.58
CA LEU A 18 11.66 -12.04 -10.61
C LEU A 18 12.08 -10.70 -10.03
N PHE A 19 11.20 -10.07 -9.24
CA PHE A 19 11.47 -8.79 -8.59
C PHE A 19 12.65 -8.87 -7.62
N ASP A 20 12.75 -9.95 -6.84
CA ASP A 20 13.86 -10.19 -5.90
C ASP A 20 15.22 -10.33 -6.60
N ARG A 21 15.21 -10.72 -7.88
CA ARG A 21 16.39 -10.81 -8.75
C ARG A 21 16.60 -9.58 -9.62
N HIS A 22 15.90 -8.49 -9.34
CA HIS A 22 15.94 -7.24 -10.12
C HIS A 22 15.50 -7.38 -11.58
N ILE A 23 14.74 -8.42 -11.91
CA ILE A 23 14.13 -8.60 -13.23
C ILE A 23 12.74 -7.99 -13.18
N THR A 24 12.60 -6.77 -13.71
CA THR A 24 11.34 -6.01 -13.67
C THR A 24 10.86 -5.65 -15.08
N MET A 25 9.57 -5.80 -15.32
CA MET A 25 8.90 -5.39 -16.58
C MET A 25 7.86 -4.28 -16.31
N GLU A 26 7.91 -3.68 -15.13
CA GLU A 26 6.89 -2.74 -14.65
C GLU A 26 7.01 -1.36 -15.32
N ALA A 27 8.19 -1.02 -15.86
CA ALA A 27 8.42 0.24 -16.55
C ALA A 27 7.66 0.35 -17.88
N GLU A 28 7.36 -0.77 -18.54
CA GLU A 28 6.63 -0.80 -19.82
C GLU A 28 5.11 -0.89 -19.63
N SER A 29 4.63 -0.98 -18.39
CA SER A 29 3.21 -1.07 -18.12
C SER A 29 2.59 0.32 -17.93
N ASP A 30 1.73 0.73 -18.85
CA ASP A 30 0.95 1.97 -18.76
C ASP A 30 0.18 2.07 -17.44
N SER A 31 -0.37 0.95 -16.97
CA SER A 31 -1.09 0.90 -15.69
C SER A 31 -0.19 1.21 -14.50
N VAL A 32 1.08 0.77 -14.53
CA VAL A 32 2.05 1.07 -13.47
C VAL A 32 2.48 2.54 -13.56
N MET A 33 2.75 3.05 -14.77
CA MET A 33 3.11 4.46 -14.96
C MET A 33 1.99 5.39 -14.48
N LEU A 34 0.75 5.10 -14.85
CA LEU A 34 -0.43 5.83 -14.39
C LEU A 34 -0.59 5.76 -12.87
N GLY A 35 -0.32 4.60 -12.26
CA GLY A 35 -0.33 4.45 -10.80
C GLY A 35 0.68 5.36 -10.11
N LYS A 36 1.90 5.47 -10.64
CA LYS A 36 2.94 6.36 -10.10
C LYS A 36 2.58 7.84 -10.25
N SER A 37 2.08 8.26 -11.41
CA SER A 37 1.61 9.63 -11.63
C SER A 37 0.41 9.96 -10.74
N LEU A 38 -0.44 8.97 -10.47
CA LEU A 38 -1.56 9.13 -9.55
C LEU A 38 -1.07 9.36 -8.11
N GLU A 39 -0.14 8.55 -7.62
CA GLU A 39 0.43 8.71 -6.27
C GLU A 39 1.02 10.12 -6.07
N GLN A 40 1.71 10.64 -7.10
CA GLN A 40 2.27 12.00 -7.09
C GLN A 40 1.20 13.10 -7.05
N SER A 41 0.12 12.93 -7.83
CA SER A 41 -0.95 13.92 -7.98
C SER A 41 -2.02 13.84 -6.89
N ALA A 42 -2.14 12.72 -6.18
CA ALA A 42 -3.18 12.50 -5.20
C ALA A 42 -2.97 13.34 -3.93
N TYR A 43 -3.94 14.19 -3.59
CA TYR A 43 -4.03 15.02 -2.37
C TYR A 43 -2.92 16.07 -2.17
N PRO A 44 -2.85 17.14 -2.99
CA PRO A 44 -1.83 18.20 -2.87
C PRO A 44 -1.85 18.98 -1.54
N LEU A 45 -2.87 18.78 -0.71
CA LEU A 45 -3.12 19.54 0.52
C LEU A 45 -2.80 18.76 1.82
N GLU A 46 -2.48 17.46 1.75
CA GLU A 46 -2.15 16.64 2.92
C GLU A 46 -0.65 16.78 3.26
N LYS A 47 -0.34 17.19 4.50
CA LYS A 47 1.03 17.56 4.94
C LYS A 47 1.99 16.38 5.15
N SER A 48 1.48 15.17 5.34
CA SER A 48 2.27 13.98 5.69
C SER A 48 2.19 12.94 4.57
N ARG A 49 3.01 13.15 3.53
CA ARG A 49 3.12 12.27 2.35
C ARG A 49 4.33 11.34 2.48
N GLU A 50 4.17 10.10 2.02
CA GLU A 50 5.24 9.12 1.82
C GLU A 50 6.16 8.90 3.04
N ILE A 51 5.58 8.47 4.17
CA ILE A 51 6.37 8.13 5.34
C ILE A 51 7.02 6.76 5.13
N MET A 52 8.34 6.74 5.04
CA MET A 52 9.13 5.52 5.07
C MET A 52 9.45 5.15 6.52
N ILE A 53 9.11 3.94 6.93
CA ILE A 53 9.42 3.41 8.26
C ILE A 53 10.33 2.20 8.07
N ASP A 54 11.53 2.28 8.67
CA ASP A 54 12.58 1.26 8.70
C ASP A 54 13.04 0.73 7.33
N ASN A 55 12.79 1.47 6.25
CA ASN A 55 12.94 0.99 4.86
C ASN A 55 12.13 -0.30 4.57
N LEU A 56 11.14 -0.64 5.40
CA LEU A 56 10.30 -1.85 5.26
C LEU A 56 8.93 -1.52 4.71
N ILE A 57 8.36 -0.39 5.15
CA ILE A 57 7.02 0.06 4.79
C ILE A 57 7.08 1.49 4.26
N LYS A 58 6.34 1.72 3.17
CA LYS A 58 6.10 3.04 2.59
C LYS A 58 4.60 3.29 2.70
N LEU A 59 4.21 4.34 3.42
CA LEU A 59 2.82 4.72 3.62
C LEU A 59 2.52 5.99 2.82
N ASP A 60 1.50 5.97 1.98
CA ASP A 60 1.17 7.11 1.12
C ASP A 60 0.72 8.32 1.94
N VAL A 61 -0.27 8.11 2.84
CA VAL A 61 -0.81 9.17 3.70
C VAL A 61 -1.03 8.64 5.12
N VAL A 62 -0.52 9.39 6.09
CA VAL A 62 -0.70 9.10 7.52
C VAL A 62 -1.47 10.23 8.20
N GLY A 63 -2.69 9.93 8.62
CA GLY A 63 -3.50 10.80 9.47
C GLY A 63 -3.28 10.50 10.97
N PRO A 64 -4.01 11.20 11.85
CA PRO A 64 -3.92 11.02 13.31
C PRO A 64 -4.13 9.55 13.71
N ASP A 65 -5.21 8.94 13.24
CA ASP A 65 -5.58 7.55 13.55
C ASP A 65 -5.65 6.64 12.31
N THR A 66 -5.56 7.20 11.10
CA THR A 66 -5.83 6.45 9.85
C THR A 66 -4.61 6.36 8.95
N ILE A 67 -4.46 5.24 8.26
CA ILE A 67 -3.46 5.06 7.21
C ILE A 67 -4.22 4.94 5.90
N ARG A 68 -3.80 5.65 4.86
CA ARG A 68 -4.44 5.56 3.54
C ARG A 68 -3.42 5.09 2.52
N GLU A 69 -3.87 4.16 1.68
CA GLU A 69 -3.16 3.63 0.52
C GLU A 69 -3.98 3.97 -0.71
N ILE A 70 -3.36 4.53 -1.74
CA ILE A 70 -4.05 4.96 -2.95
C ILE A 70 -3.70 3.98 -4.07
N LYS A 71 -4.71 3.45 -4.76
CA LYS A 71 -4.49 2.52 -5.87
C LYS A 71 -5.28 2.91 -7.10
N LEU A 72 -4.66 2.70 -8.26
CA LEU A 72 -5.34 2.93 -9.54
C LEU A 72 -6.57 2.00 -9.68
N SER A 73 -6.40 0.72 -9.32
CA SER A 73 -7.46 -0.30 -9.32
C SER A 73 -7.39 -1.17 -8.05
N GLY A 74 -8.52 -1.72 -7.62
CA GLY A 74 -8.62 -2.65 -6.48
C GLY A 74 -8.96 -4.08 -6.93
N SER A 75 -8.31 -4.56 -8.00
CA SER A 75 -8.61 -5.83 -8.67
C SER A 75 -8.10 -7.05 -7.89
N ILE A 76 -7.09 -6.91 -7.04
CA ILE A 76 -6.48 -8.01 -6.27
C ILE A 76 -6.62 -7.75 -4.77
N ALA A 77 -7.84 -7.92 -4.27
CA ALA A 77 -8.22 -7.59 -2.90
C ALA A 77 -7.39 -8.32 -1.84
N ASP A 78 -6.96 -9.56 -2.09
CA ASP A 78 -6.19 -10.35 -1.13
C ASP A 78 -4.75 -9.84 -0.98
N ALA A 79 -4.11 -9.44 -2.09
CA ALA A 79 -2.78 -8.84 -2.05
C ALA A 79 -2.78 -7.48 -1.34
N ASP A 80 -3.83 -6.70 -1.60
CA ASP A 80 -4.07 -5.42 -0.94
C ASP A 80 -4.27 -5.60 0.58
N ARG A 81 -5.09 -6.58 0.98
CA ARG A 81 -5.31 -6.91 2.39
C ARG A 81 -4.05 -7.39 3.08
N ALA A 82 -3.28 -8.26 2.44
CA ALA A 82 -2.03 -8.79 2.99
C ALA A 82 -0.98 -7.69 3.21
N GLN A 83 -0.85 -6.76 2.25
CA GLN A 83 0.05 -5.61 2.36
C GLN A 83 -0.32 -4.73 3.57
N ILE A 84 -1.59 -4.43 3.78
CA ILE A 84 -2.04 -3.68 4.98
C ILE A 84 -1.73 -4.44 6.25
N LEU A 85 -2.10 -5.72 6.32
CA LEU A 85 -1.87 -6.53 7.52
C LEU A 85 -0.39 -6.53 7.90
N TYR A 86 0.49 -6.57 6.91
CA TYR A 86 1.93 -6.42 7.13
C TYR A 86 2.30 -5.04 7.70
N TYR A 87 1.75 -3.95 7.16
CA TYR A 87 1.99 -2.60 7.70
C TYR A 87 1.54 -2.46 9.15
N LEU A 88 0.34 -2.95 9.46
CA LEU A 88 -0.22 -2.97 10.80
C LEU A 88 0.65 -3.76 11.78
N PHE A 89 1.15 -4.92 11.34
CA PHE A 89 2.03 -5.77 12.12
C PHE A 89 3.34 -5.06 12.46
N ILE A 90 3.99 -4.41 11.49
CA ILE A 90 5.23 -3.64 11.71
C ILE A 90 4.98 -2.48 12.67
N LEU A 91 3.88 -1.73 12.51
CA LEU A 91 3.54 -0.62 13.42
C LEU A 91 3.31 -1.09 14.85
N LYS A 92 2.61 -2.22 15.03
CA LYS A 92 2.40 -2.84 16.35
C LYS A 92 3.73 -3.26 16.99
N GLN A 93 4.66 -3.83 16.22
CA GLN A 93 6.00 -4.17 16.73
C GLN A 93 6.79 -2.94 17.20
N ARG A 94 6.52 -1.76 16.65
CA ARG A 94 7.14 -0.48 17.07
C ARG A 94 6.45 0.18 18.25
N GLY A 95 5.44 -0.46 18.84
CA GLY A 95 4.66 0.12 19.94
C GLY A 95 3.72 1.25 19.50
N ILE A 96 3.54 1.45 18.19
CA ILE A 96 2.60 2.42 17.64
C ILE A 96 1.22 1.78 17.63
N ASN A 97 0.55 1.81 18.78
CA ASN A 97 -0.82 1.39 18.94
C ASN A 97 -1.75 2.51 18.45
N LYS A 98 -1.88 2.70 17.14
CA LYS A 98 -2.99 3.49 16.62
C LYS A 98 -4.26 2.66 16.81
N THR A 99 -5.12 3.09 17.72
CA THR A 99 -6.26 2.31 18.23
C THR A 99 -7.34 2.06 17.17
N ASN A 100 -7.34 2.83 16.08
CA ASN A 100 -8.34 2.77 15.01
C ASN A 100 -7.70 2.87 13.62
N ILE A 101 -6.79 1.96 13.27
CA ILE A 101 -6.18 1.99 11.93
C ILE A 101 -7.22 1.61 10.87
N ILE A 102 -7.89 2.64 10.36
CA ILE A 102 -8.75 2.55 9.20
C ILE A 102 -7.84 2.64 7.99
N ALA A 103 -7.67 1.50 7.30
CA ALA A 103 -6.96 1.46 6.05
C ALA A 103 -7.93 1.77 4.92
N ARG A 104 -7.80 2.95 4.32
CA ARG A 104 -8.63 3.37 3.19
C ARG A 104 -7.91 3.09 1.88
N PHE A 105 -8.61 2.40 0.99
CA PHE A 105 -8.25 2.27 -0.41
C PHE A 105 -9.09 3.21 -1.25
N ASP A 106 -8.43 4.19 -1.82
CA ASP A 106 -9.05 5.08 -2.80
C ASP A 106 -8.74 4.53 -4.19
N CYS A 107 -9.72 3.79 -4.76
CA CYS A 107 -9.66 3.30 -6.13
C CYS A 107 -10.19 4.37 -7.07
N VAL A 108 -9.30 4.94 -7.87
CA VAL A 108 -9.61 6.13 -8.68
C VAL A 108 -10.46 5.80 -9.90
N LEU A 109 -10.20 4.67 -10.57
CA LEU A 109 -10.93 4.28 -11.79
C LEU A 109 -12.44 4.14 -11.58
N TYR A 110 -12.88 3.70 -10.41
CA TYR A 110 -14.29 3.48 -10.12
C TYR A 110 -14.91 4.55 -9.22
N LYS A 111 -14.16 5.60 -8.83
CA LYS A 111 -14.52 6.53 -7.74
C LYS A 111 -15.06 5.79 -6.49
N LYS A 112 -14.62 4.55 -6.29
CA LYS A 112 -15.10 3.68 -5.22
C LYS A 112 -14.10 3.76 -4.08
N ARG A 113 -14.59 4.22 -2.94
CA ARG A 113 -13.86 4.17 -1.68
C ARG A 113 -14.11 2.82 -1.05
N LYS A 114 -13.06 2.02 -0.87
CA LYS A 114 -13.13 0.82 -0.03
C LYS A 114 -12.46 1.16 1.29
N VAL A 115 -13.23 1.10 2.36
CA VAL A 115 -12.70 1.25 3.72
C VAL A 115 -12.52 -0.17 4.26
N LEU A 116 -11.28 -0.58 4.46
CA LEU A 116 -10.98 -1.78 5.23
C LEU A 116 -10.63 -1.35 6.66
N THR A 117 -11.59 -1.56 7.56
CA THR A 117 -11.30 -1.48 8.99
C THR A 117 -10.68 -2.79 9.39
N VAL A 118 -9.39 -2.77 9.71
CA VAL A 118 -8.66 -3.96 10.17
C VAL A 118 -8.31 -3.73 11.63
N ASN A 119 -9.07 -4.37 12.51
CA ASN A 119 -8.75 -4.38 13.93
C ASN A 119 -7.67 -5.45 14.14
N LEU A 120 -6.51 -5.06 14.68
CA LEU A 120 -5.60 -6.06 15.23
C LEU A 120 -6.21 -6.57 16.54
N PHE A 121 -6.36 -7.88 16.63
CA PHE A 121 -6.70 -8.58 17.86
C PHE A 121 -5.73 -8.23 19.00
#